data_AF-A0A8R2LTJ8-F1
#
_entry.id   AF-A0A8R2LTJ8-F1
#
_cell.length_a   1.000
_cell.length_b   1.000
_cell.length_c   1.000
_cell.angle_alpha   90.00
_cell.angle_beta   90.00
_cell.angle_gamma   90.00
#
_symmetry.space_group_name_H-M   'P 1'
#
loop_
_entity.id
_entity.type
_entity.pdbx_description
1 polymer ?
#
loop_
_entity_poly.entity_id
_entity_poly.type
_entity_poly.pdbx_seq_one_letter_code
_entity_poly.pdbx_strand_id
1 'polypeptide(L)'
;MDLKTLANEIEDVLDPASMDKVLMYYKDVQEEDEEFMQILFENLRNETVYWLQPWYQLSGCLTRRLDETDEKNEEKYRSDPICKEEDEKIKKNWRKLIKKYGLPDKLISFARWKNKERSKNPNSNEERVRRFVASYLARGLERTVQQVFKYIISHLIEPSKRHYTAEEEKIMEVCFTHQPHNAVIYLSAILGREPRGIYKRLHYLFKGCKETKRLKWTIPLATKLVKSIMMHTGLPLEELKYQTFDKSVWLKVQEDMNQNYIALSKFWYTYLHVQIFANYDVKLNKLKKKVYRVLRESHYQVWTDIRWKDVLKHFPDGFTHLFLYKICSTTFVKHPNYLKIPIEKIIEIGLKKAKMIRFNNRRLKTLKLGDDGNLERVSYHLTKKKE
;
A
#
# COMPACT_ATOMS: atom_id res chain seq x y z
N MET A 1 24.82 -1.24 -15.72
CA MET A 1 25.40 -0.25 -14.79
C MET A 1 24.50 -0.12 -13.55
N ASP A 2 25.03 0.16 -12.36
CA ASP A 2 24.24 0.34 -11.12
C ASP A 2 23.91 1.84 -10.91
N LEU A 3 22.80 2.16 -10.23
CA LEU A 3 22.35 3.53 -9.96
C LEU A 3 23.41 4.38 -9.24
N LYS A 4 24.22 3.74 -8.39
CA LYS A 4 25.34 4.40 -7.71
C LYS A 4 26.42 4.84 -8.66
N THR A 5 26.72 4.04 -9.68
CA THR A 5 27.71 4.37 -10.71
C THR A 5 27.23 5.59 -11.49
N LEU A 6 25.98 5.59 -11.95
CA LEU A 6 25.39 6.72 -12.66
C LEU A 6 25.40 8.01 -11.80
N ALA A 7 25.03 7.92 -10.53
CA ALA A 7 25.04 9.08 -9.64
C ALA A 7 26.44 9.62 -9.33
N ASN A 8 27.46 8.75 -9.33
CA ASN A 8 28.86 9.14 -9.13
C ASN A 8 29.44 9.83 -10.37
N GLU A 9 29.02 9.43 -11.58
CA GLU A 9 29.46 10.04 -12.83
C GLU A 9 28.85 11.44 -13.08
N ILE A 10 27.75 11.78 -12.41
CA ILE A 10 27.17 13.13 -12.44
C ILE A 10 28.02 14.00 -11.50
N GLU A 11 28.88 14.88 -12.02
CA GLU A 11 29.67 15.79 -11.16
C GLU A 11 28.88 17.06 -10.83
N ASP A 12 28.25 17.67 -11.84
CA ASP A 12 27.39 18.83 -11.72
C ASP A 12 26.01 18.54 -12.32
N VAL A 13 24.96 18.83 -11.54
CA VAL A 13 23.57 18.65 -11.94
C VAL A 13 23.13 19.70 -12.97
N LEU A 14 23.76 20.87 -12.95
CA LEU A 14 23.48 21.96 -13.89
C LEU A 14 24.17 21.79 -15.24
N ASP A 15 25.15 20.89 -15.35
CA ASP A 15 25.81 20.55 -16.61
C ASP A 15 24.87 19.75 -17.52
N PRO A 16 24.54 20.23 -18.73
CA PRO A 16 23.75 19.48 -19.70
C PRO A 16 24.32 18.09 -20.04
N ALA A 17 25.64 17.89 -20.00
CA ALA A 17 26.26 16.60 -20.29
C ALA A 17 25.89 15.52 -19.25
N SER A 18 25.48 15.92 -18.04
CA SER A 18 24.93 14.98 -17.05
C SER A 18 23.62 14.34 -17.52
N MET A 19 22.83 15.04 -18.35
CA MET A 19 21.62 14.48 -18.93
C MET A 19 21.96 13.40 -19.97
N ASP A 20 23.03 13.56 -20.74
CA ASP A 20 23.46 12.57 -21.73
C ASP A 20 23.82 11.23 -21.07
N LYS A 21 24.48 11.27 -19.90
CA LYS A 21 24.78 10.07 -19.10
C LYS A 21 23.50 9.37 -18.65
N VAL A 22 22.50 10.13 -18.21
CA VAL A 22 21.18 9.59 -17.85
C VAL A 22 20.47 8.97 -19.04
N LEU A 23 20.53 9.60 -20.21
CA LEU A 23 19.93 9.08 -21.45
C LEU A 23 20.65 7.84 -21.97
N MET A 24 21.97 7.76 -21.85
CA MET A 24 22.74 6.56 -22.16
C MET A 24 22.30 5.40 -21.27
N TYR A 25 22.24 5.61 -19.95
CA TYR A 25 21.77 4.58 -19.03
C TYR A 25 20.33 4.16 -19.29
N TYR A 26 19.45 5.11 -19.66
CA TYR A 26 18.08 4.81 -20.06
C TYR A 26 18.05 3.89 -21.29
N LYS A 27 18.90 4.14 -22.30
CA LYS A 27 19.00 3.28 -23.49
C LYS A 27 19.50 1.88 -23.13
N ASP A 28 20.54 1.77 -22.31
CA ASP A 28 21.04 0.47 -21.84
C ASP A 28 19.93 -0.36 -21.17
N VAL A 29 19.10 0.30 -20.35
CA VAL A 29 17.93 -0.33 -19.70
C VAL A 29 16.89 -0.77 -20.73
N GLN A 30 16.63 0.03 -21.77
CA GLN A 30 15.70 -0.33 -22.83
C GLN A 30 16.20 -1.50 -23.67
N GLU A 31 17.48 -1.52 -24.03
CA GLU A 31 18.13 -2.59 -24.78
C GLU A 31 18.11 -3.89 -23.99
N GLU A 32 18.46 -3.86 -22.70
CA GLU A 32 18.38 -5.03 -21.82
C GLU A 32 16.95 -5.62 -21.78
N ASP A 33 15.94 -4.76 -21.66
CA ASP A 33 14.55 -5.19 -21.63
C ASP A 33 14.13 -5.77 -22.99
N GLU A 34 14.55 -5.18 -24.11
CA GLU A 34 14.27 -5.66 -25.47
C GLU A 34 14.90 -7.02 -25.75
N GLU A 35 16.18 -7.21 -25.42
CA GLU A 35 16.88 -8.49 -25.52
C GLU A 35 16.13 -9.58 -24.73
N PHE A 36 15.75 -9.26 -23.48
CA PHE A 36 15.02 -10.21 -22.67
C PHE A 36 13.63 -10.54 -23.24
N MET A 37 12.93 -9.56 -23.82
CA MET A 37 11.66 -9.81 -24.49
C MET A 37 11.82 -10.71 -25.71
N GLN A 38 12.88 -10.51 -26.48
CA GLN A 38 13.16 -11.35 -27.64
C GLN A 38 13.41 -12.80 -27.22
N ILE A 39 14.18 -13.01 -26.14
CA ILE A 39 14.39 -14.35 -25.56
C ILE A 39 13.05 -14.97 -25.13
N LEU A 40 12.19 -14.23 -24.42
CA LEU A 40 10.87 -14.74 -24.04
C LEU A 40 10.02 -15.10 -25.26
N PHE A 41 10.03 -14.25 -26.29
CA PHE A 41 9.26 -14.45 -27.49
C PHE A 41 9.70 -15.72 -28.24
N GLU A 42 11.00 -15.87 -28.49
CA GLU A 42 11.57 -17.02 -29.20
C GLU A 42 11.26 -18.35 -28.50
N ASN A 43 11.37 -18.36 -27.17
CA ASN A 43 11.18 -19.57 -26.36
C ASN A 43 9.70 -19.90 -26.10
N LEU A 44 8.80 -18.91 -26.12
CA LEU A 44 7.42 -19.07 -25.62
C LEU A 44 6.32 -18.73 -26.63
N ARG A 45 6.63 -18.26 -27.85
CA ARG A 45 5.61 -17.83 -28.85
C ARG A 45 4.55 -18.89 -29.18
N ASN A 46 4.91 -20.17 -29.09
CA ASN A 46 4.02 -21.30 -29.39
C ASN A 46 3.47 -21.99 -28.13
N GLU A 47 3.86 -21.51 -26.95
CA GLU A 47 3.39 -22.07 -25.70
C GLU A 47 1.95 -21.64 -25.43
N THR A 48 1.12 -22.59 -25.03
CA THR A 48 -0.25 -22.33 -24.59
C THR A 48 -0.45 -22.86 -23.18
N VAL A 49 -1.48 -22.35 -22.50
CA VAL A 49 -1.77 -22.77 -21.14
C VAL A 49 -2.51 -24.10 -21.18
N TYR A 50 -1.79 -25.19 -20.91
CA TYR A 50 -2.34 -26.56 -20.92
C TYR A 50 -2.83 -27.06 -19.56
N TRP A 51 -2.62 -26.29 -18.48
CA TRP A 51 -3.12 -26.66 -17.15
C TRP A 51 -4.50 -26.07 -16.90
N LEU A 52 -5.29 -26.75 -16.07
CA LEU A 52 -6.61 -26.25 -15.66
C LEU A 52 -6.45 -24.89 -14.96
N GLN A 53 -7.11 -23.88 -15.49
CA GLN A 53 -7.19 -22.54 -14.92
C GLN A 53 -8.61 -22.29 -14.41
N PRO A 54 -8.77 -21.83 -13.15
CA PRO A 54 -10.04 -21.32 -12.66
C PRO A 54 -10.55 -20.18 -13.54
N TRP A 55 -11.86 -19.93 -13.54
CA TRP A 55 -12.47 -18.93 -14.43
C TRP A 55 -11.81 -17.54 -14.27
N TYR A 56 -11.48 -17.16 -13.04
CA TYR A 56 -10.86 -15.87 -12.69
C TYR A 56 -9.40 -15.74 -13.16
N GLN A 57 -8.81 -16.80 -13.73
CA GLN A 57 -7.50 -16.78 -14.36
C GLN A 57 -7.56 -16.77 -15.89
N LEU A 58 -8.74 -16.91 -16.50
CA LEU A 58 -8.93 -16.94 -17.94
C LEU A 58 -8.95 -15.54 -18.60
N SER A 59 -8.51 -14.49 -17.88
CA SER A 59 -8.53 -13.12 -18.39
C SER A 59 -7.74 -13.00 -19.70
N GLY A 60 -8.41 -12.49 -20.74
CA GLY A 60 -7.80 -12.18 -22.03
C GLY A 60 -6.80 -11.02 -21.99
N CYS A 61 -6.69 -10.28 -20.88
CA CYS A 61 -5.80 -9.14 -20.75
C CYS A 61 -5.20 -9.01 -19.35
N LEU A 62 -3.91 -8.69 -19.26
CA LEU A 62 -3.22 -8.48 -17.98
C LEU A 62 -3.46 -7.12 -17.34
N THR A 63 -4.00 -6.17 -18.10
CA THR A 63 -4.16 -4.78 -17.63
C THR A 63 -5.61 -4.43 -17.30
N ARG A 64 -6.58 -5.13 -17.89
CA ARG A 64 -8.01 -4.95 -17.60
C ARG A 64 -8.44 -5.77 -16.39
N ARG A 65 -9.37 -5.21 -15.62
CA ARG A 65 -10.02 -5.96 -14.53
C ARG A 65 -10.92 -7.02 -15.16
N LEU A 66 -11.12 -8.11 -14.43
CA LEU A 66 -12.15 -9.08 -14.79
C LEU A 66 -13.51 -8.41 -14.63
N ASP A 67 -14.36 -8.56 -15.64
CA ASP A 67 -15.75 -8.17 -15.54
C ASP A 67 -16.48 -9.26 -14.74
N GLU A 68 -17.04 -8.90 -13.59
CA GLU A 68 -17.72 -9.82 -12.66
C GLU A 68 -19.15 -10.15 -13.11
N THR A 69 -19.45 -10.03 -14.41
CA THR A 69 -20.81 -10.11 -14.98
C THR A 69 -21.44 -11.50 -14.93
N ASP A 70 -20.66 -12.54 -14.60
CA ASP A 70 -21.18 -13.90 -14.43
C ASP A 70 -21.41 -14.23 -12.95
N GLU A 71 -22.61 -13.91 -12.45
CA GLU A 71 -23.13 -14.30 -11.13
C GLU A 71 -23.21 -15.83 -10.90
N LYS A 72 -22.82 -16.64 -11.90
CA LYS A 72 -22.96 -18.11 -11.92
C LYS A 72 -21.70 -18.89 -11.51
N ASN A 73 -20.58 -18.24 -11.23
CA ASN A 73 -19.33 -18.95 -10.91
C ASN A 73 -19.18 -19.16 -9.38
N GLU A 74 -19.19 -20.41 -8.93
CA GLU A 74 -19.01 -20.77 -7.50
C GLU A 74 -17.56 -20.54 -7.01
N GLU A 75 -16.57 -20.57 -7.91
CA GLU A 75 -15.17 -20.39 -7.55
C GLU A 75 -14.88 -18.95 -7.12
N LYS A 76 -14.29 -18.79 -5.94
CA LYS A 76 -13.91 -17.48 -5.39
C LYS A 76 -12.42 -17.23 -5.55
N TYR A 77 -12.07 -15.97 -5.77
CA TYR A 77 -10.69 -15.48 -5.72
C TYR A 77 -10.53 -14.45 -4.61
N ARG A 78 -9.31 -14.34 -4.10
CA ARG A 78 -8.98 -13.44 -3.00
C ARG A 78 -8.68 -12.03 -3.51
N SER A 79 -9.15 -11.01 -2.80
CA SER A 79 -8.94 -9.58 -3.13
C SER A 79 -8.05 -8.83 -2.14
N ASP A 80 -7.63 -9.47 -1.04
CA ASP A 80 -6.73 -8.91 -0.03
C ASP A 80 -5.28 -8.81 -0.53
N PRO A 81 -4.33 -8.17 0.19
CA PRO A 81 -2.93 -8.15 -0.24
C PRO A 81 -2.34 -9.55 -0.38
N ILE A 82 -1.40 -9.75 -1.32
CA ILE A 82 -0.67 -11.02 -1.45
C ILE A 82 0.16 -11.27 -0.20
N CYS A 83 -0.03 -12.43 0.43
CA CYS A 83 0.69 -12.81 1.64
C CYS A 83 2.08 -13.40 1.33
N LYS A 84 2.87 -13.68 2.37
CA LYS A 84 4.23 -14.21 2.21
C LYS A 84 4.27 -15.60 1.54
N GLU A 85 3.30 -16.45 1.83
CA GLU A 85 3.22 -17.79 1.23
C GLU A 85 2.94 -17.71 -0.28
N GLU A 86 2.05 -16.79 -0.68
CA GLU A 86 1.75 -16.48 -2.08
C GLU A 86 2.99 -15.89 -2.79
N ASP A 87 3.73 -14.99 -2.14
CA ASP A 87 5.00 -14.44 -2.66
C ASP A 87 6.06 -15.53 -2.91
N GLU A 88 6.29 -16.41 -1.94
CA GLU A 88 7.23 -17.51 -2.08
C GLU A 88 6.78 -18.51 -3.17
N LYS A 89 5.46 -18.71 -3.33
CA LYS A 89 4.91 -19.50 -4.42
C LYS A 89 5.17 -18.86 -5.78
N ILE A 90 4.97 -17.55 -5.93
CA ILE A 90 5.26 -16.81 -7.17
C ILE A 90 6.74 -16.95 -7.54
N LYS A 91 7.65 -16.73 -6.57
CA LYS A 91 9.10 -16.91 -6.79
C LYS A 91 9.48 -18.34 -7.14
N LYS A 92 8.84 -19.33 -6.51
CA LYS A 92 9.05 -20.75 -6.83
C LYS A 92 8.58 -21.06 -8.26
N ASN A 93 7.43 -20.52 -8.67
CA ASN A 93 6.92 -20.68 -10.03
C ASN A 93 7.85 -20.02 -11.05
N TRP A 94 8.39 -18.83 -10.75
CA TRP A 94 9.39 -18.16 -11.59
C TRP A 94 10.65 -19.00 -11.80
N ARG A 95 11.26 -19.52 -10.73
CA ARG A 95 12.44 -20.40 -10.85
C ARG A 95 12.16 -21.65 -11.67
N LYS A 96 10.96 -22.21 -11.56
CA LYS A 96 10.54 -23.36 -12.38
C LYS A 96 10.39 -22.99 -13.84
N LEU A 97 9.86 -21.81 -14.16
CA LEU A 97 9.74 -21.32 -15.53
C LEU A 97 11.12 -21.18 -16.16
N ILE A 98 12.02 -20.47 -15.48
CA ILE A 98 13.42 -20.31 -15.89
C ILE A 98 14.07 -21.66 -16.20
N LYS A 99 14.00 -22.60 -15.24
CA LYS A 99 14.61 -23.92 -15.43
C LYS A 99 14.00 -24.70 -16.58
N LYS A 100 12.68 -24.60 -16.79
CA LYS A 100 11.96 -25.35 -17.83
C LYS A 100 12.30 -24.85 -19.23
N TYR A 101 12.47 -23.54 -19.41
CA TYR A 101 12.64 -22.91 -20.72
C TYR A 101 14.04 -22.31 -20.94
N GLY A 102 15.00 -22.56 -20.04
CA GLY A 102 16.37 -22.06 -20.16
C GLY A 102 16.49 -20.53 -20.13
N LEU A 103 15.58 -19.83 -19.44
CA LEU A 103 15.50 -18.38 -19.47
C LEU A 103 16.47 -17.73 -18.46
N PRO A 104 17.01 -16.53 -18.72
CA PRO A 104 17.78 -15.81 -17.72
C PRO A 104 16.89 -15.28 -16.59
N ASP A 105 17.44 -15.17 -15.37
CA ASP A 105 16.69 -14.67 -14.19
C ASP A 105 16.56 -13.15 -14.20
N LYS A 106 15.71 -12.64 -15.10
CA LYS A 106 15.43 -11.21 -15.30
C LYS A 106 13.95 -10.87 -15.09
N LEU A 107 13.41 -11.21 -13.92
CA LEU A 107 12.00 -10.90 -13.60
C LEU A 107 11.71 -9.40 -13.59
N ILE A 108 12.72 -8.57 -13.30
CA ILE A 108 12.58 -7.10 -13.35
C ILE A 108 12.33 -6.61 -14.78
N SER A 109 13.00 -7.18 -15.79
CA SER A 109 12.76 -6.87 -17.20
C SER A 109 11.34 -7.25 -17.60
N PHE A 110 10.86 -8.43 -17.17
CA PHE A 110 9.45 -8.81 -17.37
C PHE A 110 8.47 -7.80 -16.76
N ALA A 111 8.77 -7.30 -15.56
CA ALA A 111 7.95 -6.31 -14.88
C ALA A 111 7.98 -4.95 -15.60
N ARG A 112 9.16 -4.53 -16.09
CA ARG A 112 9.36 -3.30 -16.87
C ARG A 112 8.73 -3.36 -18.26
N TRP A 113 8.31 -4.53 -18.73
CA TRP A 113 7.60 -4.70 -19.99
C TRP A 113 6.26 -3.94 -19.99
N LYS A 114 6.34 -2.65 -20.34
CA LYS A 114 5.20 -1.78 -20.54
C LYS A 114 4.62 -2.03 -21.93
N ASN A 115 3.32 -1.75 -22.06
CA ASN A 115 2.58 -1.88 -23.30
C ASN A 115 3.17 -0.93 -24.37
N LYS A 116 4.22 -1.36 -25.09
CA LYS A 116 4.58 -0.77 -26.38
C LYS A 116 3.36 -0.91 -27.31
N GLU A 117 3.30 -0.12 -28.38
CA GLU A 117 2.12 -0.06 -29.27
C GLU A 117 1.60 -1.44 -29.70
N ARG A 118 2.51 -2.42 -29.87
CA ARG A 118 2.20 -3.82 -30.23
C ARG A 118 1.59 -4.67 -29.10
N SER A 119 1.86 -4.38 -27.83
CA SER A 119 1.31 -5.11 -26.67
C SER A 119 -0.02 -4.55 -26.15
N LYS A 120 -0.57 -3.52 -26.81
CA LYS A 120 -1.94 -3.06 -26.53
C LYS A 120 -3.01 -3.94 -27.19
N ASN A 121 -2.66 -4.67 -28.24
CA ASN A 121 -3.56 -5.60 -28.91
C ASN A 121 -3.60 -6.93 -28.13
N PRO A 122 -4.76 -7.36 -27.59
CA PRO A 122 -4.90 -8.64 -26.88
C PRO A 122 -4.49 -9.87 -27.70
N ASN A 123 -4.47 -9.74 -29.03
CA ASN A 123 -4.15 -10.81 -29.96
C ASN A 123 -2.70 -10.78 -30.44
N SER A 124 -1.87 -9.84 -29.97
CA SER A 124 -0.45 -9.86 -30.32
C SER A 124 0.26 -11.04 -29.68
N ASN A 125 1.28 -11.55 -30.38
CA ASN A 125 2.09 -12.66 -29.88
C ASN A 125 2.86 -12.25 -28.60
N GLU A 126 3.23 -10.98 -28.49
CA GLU A 126 3.82 -10.38 -27.29
C GLU A 126 2.88 -10.49 -26.08
N GLU A 127 1.60 -10.10 -26.23
CA GLU A 127 0.63 -10.22 -25.13
C GLU A 127 0.27 -11.70 -24.84
N ARG A 128 0.32 -12.59 -25.84
CA ARG A 128 0.22 -14.05 -25.61
C ARG A 128 1.34 -14.56 -24.72
N VAL A 129 2.60 -14.26 -25.06
CA VAL A 129 3.77 -14.65 -24.27
C VAL A 129 3.69 -14.08 -22.86
N ARG A 130 3.33 -12.79 -22.74
CA ARG A 130 3.21 -12.14 -21.43
C ARG A 130 2.13 -12.77 -20.57
N ARG A 131 0.97 -13.10 -21.16
CA ARG A 131 -0.11 -13.84 -20.48
C ARG A 131 0.30 -15.23 -20.07
N PHE A 132 1.04 -15.95 -20.92
CA PHE A 132 1.57 -17.26 -20.59
C PHE A 132 2.48 -17.19 -19.36
N VAL A 133 3.46 -16.27 -19.36
CA VAL A 133 4.36 -16.06 -18.22
C VAL A 133 3.58 -15.70 -16.96
N ALA A 134 2.69 -14.71 -17.02
CA ALA A 134 1.89 -14.30 -15.86
C ALA A 134 0.97 -15.42 -15.33
N SER A 135 0.39 -16.22 -16.23
CA SER A 135 -0.44 -17.39 -15.89
C SER A 135 0.39 -18.48 -15.22
N TYR A 136 1.62 -18.71 -15.70
CA TYR A 136 2.55 -19.67 -15.11
C TYR A 136 2.92 -19.25 -13.68
N LEU A 137 3.11 -17.95 -13.45
CA LEU A 137 3.37 -17.38 -12.13
C LEU A 137 2.16 -17.49 -11.20
N ALA A 138 0.95 -17.32 -11.73
CA ALA A 138 -0.30 -17.43 -10.98
C ALA A 138 -0.73 -18.87 -10.65
N ARG A 139 0.01 -19.88 -11.14
CA ARG A 139 -0.37 -21.30 -11.01
C ARG A 139 -0.47 -21.74 -9.54
N GLY A 140 -1.66 -22.21 -9.18
CA GLY A 140 -2.00 -22.70 -7.83
C GLY A 140 -2.22 -21.59 -6.80
N LEU A 141 -2.57 -20.38 -7.24
CA LEU A 141 -2.99 -19.28 -6.39
C LEU A 141 -4.49 -19.01 -6.56
N GLU A 142 -5.16 -18.65 -5.47
CA GLU A 142 -6.53 -18.11 -5.47
C GLU A 142 -6.55 -16.63 -5.88
N ARG A 143 -5.79 -16.30 -6.92
CA ARG A 143 -5.58 -14.93 -7.42
C ARG A 143 -5.75 -14.88 -8.92
N THR A 144 -6.25 -13.75 -9.37
CA THR A 144 -6.35 -13.44 -10.80
C THR A 144 -4.95 -13.23 -11.38
N VAL A 145 -4.77 -13.52 -12.68
CA VAL A 145 -3.49 -13.28 -13.36
C VAL A 145 -3.12 -11.80 -13.31
N GLN A 146 -4.12 -10.90 -13.39
CA GLN A 146 -3.93 -9.46 -13.23
C GLN A 146 -3.37 -9.09 -11.85
N GLN A 147 -3.88 -9.66 -10.76
CA GLN A 147 -3.39 -9.37 -9.41
C GLN A 147 -1.93 -9.79 -9.23
N VAL A 148 -1.58 -10.98 -9.71
CA VAL A 148 -0.20 -11.48 -9.69
C VAL A 148 0.71 -10.59 -10.52
N PHE A 149 0.27 -10.21 -11.71
CA PHE A 149 1.05 -9.31 -12.58
C PHE A 149 1.26 -7.93 -11.94
N LYS A 150 0.21 -7.33 -11.37
CA LYS A 150 0.31 -6.07 -10.60
C LYS A 150 1.22 -6.21 -9.39
N TYR A 151 1.20 -7.35 -8.72
CA TYR A 151 2.07 -7.62 -7.57
C TYR A 151 3.54 -7.65 -7.98
N ILE A 152 3.88 -8.33 -9.08
CA ILE A 152 5.24 -8.39 -9.61
C ILE A 152 5.74 -6.98 -9.95
N ILE A 153 4.94 -6.19 -10.67
CA ILE A 153 5.26 -4.77 -10.94
C ILE A 153 5.50 -4.04 -9.62
N SER A 154 4.53 -4.08 -8.70
CA SER A 154 4.62 -3.32 -7.46
C SER A 154 5.67 -3.79 -6.46
N HIS A 155 6.16 -5.04 -6.52
CA HIS A 155 7.15 -5.56 -5.56
C HIS A 155 8.58 -5.57 -6.11
N LEU A 156 8.74 -5.65 -7.43
CA LEU A 156 10.06 -5.68 -8.08
C LEU A 156 10.46 -4.35 -8.66
N ILE A 157 9.51 -3.64 -9.26
CA ILE A 157 9.74 -2.28 -9.72
C ILE A 157 9.68 -1.38 -8.48
N GLU A 158 8.66 -1.49 -7.62
CA GLU A 158 8.52 -0.54 -6.51
C GLU A 158 9.17 -0.93 -5.17
N PRO A 159 10.25 -0.24 -4.76
CA PRO A 159 10.49 0.08 -3.36
C PRO A 159 9.73 1.36 -2.95
N SER A 160 8.51 1.61 -3.47
CA SER A 160 7.75 2.88 -3.45
C SER A 160 7.56 3.52 -2.07
N LYS A 161 7.68 2.76 -0.97
CA LYS A 161 7.52 3.27 0.40
C LYS A 161 8.80 3.76 1.06
N ARG A 162 9.95 3.64 0.40
CA ARG A 162 11.21 4.20 0.89
C ARG A 162 11.38 5.63 0.40
N HIS A 163 11.99 6.45 1.25
CA HIS A 163 12.51 7.76 0.83
C HIS A 163 13.44 7.58 -0.37
N TYR A 164 13.51 8.60 -1.22
CA TYR A 164 14.52 8.63 -2.26
C TYR A 164 15.91 8.70 -1.60
N THR A 165 16.86 7.94 -2.12
CA THR A 165 18.26 8.05 -1.68
C THR A 165 18.90 9.30 -2.28
N ALA A 166 20.05 9.71 -1.75
CA ALA A 166 20.76 10.88 -2.28
C ALA A 166 21.14 10.68 -3.76
N GLU A 167 21.48 9.46 -4.15
CA GLU A 167 21.77 9.08 -5.54
C GLU A 167 20.53 9.21 -6.43
N GLU A 168 19.37 8.71 -5.98
CA GLU A 168 18.11 8.87 -6.70
C GLU A 168 17.75 10.35 -6.84
N GLU A 169 17.87 11.15 -5.76
CA GLU A 169 17.57 12.58 -5.80
C GLU A 169 18.47 13.34 -6.77
N LYS A 170 19.77 13.04 -6.78
CA LYS A 170 20.73 13.64 -7.71
C LYS A 170 20.36 13.38 -9.19
N ILE A 171 20.01 12.14 -9.53
CA ILE A 171 19.56 11.78 -10.89
C ILE A 171 18.22 12.45 -11.23
N MET A 172 17.31 12.55 -10.24
CA MET A 172 16.03 13.24 -10.40
C MET A 172 16.23 14.73 -10.71
N GLU A 173 17.13 15.40 -9.99
CA GLU A 173 17.43 16.82 -10.20
C GLU A 173 17.97 17.10 -11.61
N VAL A 174 18.85 16.25 -12.15
CA VAL A 174 19.33 16.36 -13.54
C VAL A 174 18.17 16.29 -14.53
N CYS A 175 17.30 15.28 -14.37
CA CYS A 175 16.15 15.09 -15.26
C CYS A 175 15.16 16.25 -15.18
N PHE A 176 14.90 16.77 -13.97
CA PHE A 176 13.97 17.87 -13.76
C PHE A 176 14.50 19.20 -14.28
N THR A 177 15.82 19.40 -14.23
CA THR A 177 16.48 20.60 -14.74
C THR A 177 16.49 20.62 -16.27
N HIS A 178 16.94 19.54 -16.91
CA HIS A 178 17.22 19.54 -18.34
C HIS A 178 16.07 19.03 -19.22
N GLN A 179 15.28 18.06 -18.74
CA GLN A 179 14.16 17.47 -19.51
C GLN A 179 12.89 17.23 -18.66
N PRO A 180 12.29 18.27 -18.05
CA PRO A 180 11.16 18.11 -17.12
C PRO A 180 9.94 17.42 -17.72
N HIS A 181 9.68 17.59 -19.02
CA HIS A 181 8.55 16.99 -19.72
C HIS A 181 8.64 15.46 -19.79
N ASN A 182 9.85 14.92 -19.99
CA ASN A 182 10.10 13.48 -20.13
C ASN A 182 10.70 12.85 -18.87
N ALA A 183 11.08 13.66 -17.87
CA ALA A 183 11.72 13.21 -16.65
C ALA A 183 11.00 12.03 -15.98
N VAL A 184 9.66 12.09 -15.90
CA VAL A 184 8.87 11.01 -15.28
C VAL A 184 9.01 9.68 -16.02
N ILE A 185 9.14 9.72 -17.35
CA ILE A 185 9.29 8.53 -18.19
C ILE A 185 10.65 7.89 -17.92
N TYR A 186 11.73 8.68 -18.02
CA TYR A 186 13.09 8.19 -17.82
C TYR A 186 13.30 7.70 -16.39
N LEU A 187 12.95 8.53 -15.40
CA LEU A 187 13.13 8.20 -13.99
C LEU A 187 12.31 6.98 -13.56
N SER A 188 11.13 6.75 -14.15
CA SER A 188 10.36 5.54 -13.85
C SER A 188 11.05 4.27 -14.34
N ALA A 189 11.74 4.33 -15.47
CA ALA A 189 12.47 3.19 -16.02
C ALA A 189 13.80 2.95 -15.28
N ILE A 190 14.57 4.02 -15.07
CA ILE A 190 15.90 3.99 -14.45
C ILE A 190 15.80 3.62 -12.97
N LEU A 191 14.97 4.34 -12.20
CA LEU A 191 14.89 4.15 -10.74
C LEU A 191 13.98 2.97 -10.36
N GLY A 192 13.23 2.42 -11.31
CA GLY A 192 12.13 1.50 -11.03
C GLY A 192 11.01 2.16 -10.18
N ARG A 193 10.90 3.49 -10.12
CA ARG A 193 9.90 4.13 -9.24
C ARG A 193 8.55 4.30 -9.95
N GLU A 194 7.46 4.34 -9.18
CA GLU A 194 6.12 4.59 -9.71
C GLU A 194 6.08 6.00 -10.34
N PRO A 195 5.63 6.15 -11.60
CA PRO A 195 5.52 7.46 -12.27
C PRO A 195 4.78 8.51 -11.44
N ARG A 196 3.73 8.10 -10.72
CA ARG A 196 2.93 9.00 -9.88
C ARG A 196 3.73 9.59 -8.71
N GLY A 197 4.63 8.81 -8.11
CA GLY A 197 5.51 9.28 -7.03
C GLY A 197 6.52 10.30 -7.52
N ILE A 198 7.10 10.06 -8.69
CA ILE A 198 8.04 10.96 -9.36
C ILE A 198 7.32 12.25 -9.79
N TYR A 199 6.13 12.13 -10.40
CA TYR A 199 5.32 13.27 -10.82
C TYR A 199 4.96 14.18 -9.66
N LYS A 200 4.61 13.62 -8.49
CA LYS A 200 4.40 14.41 -7.27
C LYS A 200 5.66 15.18 -6.87
N ARG A 201 6.83 14.54 -6.92
CA ARG A 201 8.12 15.18 -6.58
C ARG A 201 8.45 16.32 -7.54
N LEU A 202 8.29 16.10 -8.85
CA LEU A 202 8.41 17.12 -9.89
C LEU A 202 7.46 18.29 -9.61
N HIS A 203 6.18 18.00 -9.34
CA HIS A 203 5.18 19.02 -9.04
C HIS A 203 5.51 19.83 -7.77
N TYR A 204 6.04 19.19 -6.73
CA TYR A 204 6.49 19.88 -5.51
C TYR A 204 7.63 20.86 -5.79
N LEU A 205 8.60 20.47 -6.61
CA LEU A 205 9.73 21.34 -6.98
C LEU A 205 9.26 22.56 -7.80
N PHE A 206 8.39 22.35 -8.79
CA PHE A 206 7.98 23.41 -9.71
C PHE A 206 6.84 24.31 -9.19
N LYS A 207 5.94 23.83 -8.32
CA LYS A 207 4.79 24.63 -7.84
C LYS A 207 4.89 25.11 -6.40
N GLY A 208 5.99 24.80 -5.69
CA GLY A 208 6.18 25.23 -4.31
C GLY A 208 5.03 24.83 -3.38
N CYS A 209 4.25 23.79 -3.74
CA CYS A 209 3.10 23.35 -2.96
C CYS A 209 3.60 22.90 -1.59
N LYS A 210 3.45 23.77 -0.59
CA LYS A 210 3.78 23.52 0.81
C LYS A 210 3.24 22.14 1.18
N GLU A 211 4.09 21.31 1.78
CA GLU A 211 3.64 20.08 2.45
C GLU A 211 2.35 20.41 3.20
N THR A 212 1.28 19.64 2.95
CA THR A 212 0.06 19.77 3.75
C THR A 212 0.48 19.55 5.20
N LYS A 213 0.70 20.64 5.93
CA LYS A 213 1.18 20.59 7.31
C LYS A 213 0.25 19.65 8.05
N ARG A 214 0.85 18.69 8.74
CA ARG A 214 0.10 17.67 9.47
C ARG A 214 -0.91 18.35 10.39
N LEU A 215 -2.20 18.24 10.07
CA LEU A 215 -3.26 18.90 10.82
C LEU A 215 -3.20 18.46 12.29
N LYS A 216 -3.09 19.44 13.19
CA LYS A 216 -3.13 19.20 14.63
C LYS A 216 -4.60 19.18 15.06
N TRP A 217 -5.10 17.99 15.34
CA TRP A 217 -6.48 17.79 15.77
C TRP A 217 -6.73 18.40 17.15
N THR A 218 -7.70 19.30 17.21
CA THR A 218 -8.25 19.90 18.44
C THR A 218 -9.71 19.47 18.60
N ILE A 219 -10.27 19.65 19.79
CA ILE A 219 -11.68 19.33 20.05
C ILE A 219 -12.61 20.12 19.11
N PRO A 220 -12.46 21.45 18.90
CA PRO A 220 -13.28 22.19 17.95
C PRO A 220 -13.21 21.66 16.51
N LEU A 221 -12.02 21.26 16.04
CA LEU A 221 -11.87 20.66 14.71
C LEU A 221 -12.54 19.28 14.63
N ALA A 222 -12.46 18.48 15.70
CA ALA A 222 -13.14 17.18 15.77
C ALA A 222 -14.66 17.36 15.81
N THR A 223 -15.18 18.36 16.53
CA THR A 223 -16.59 18.73 16.51
C THR A 223 -17.04 19.12 15.11
N LYS A 224 -16.29 19.99 14.43
CA LYS A 224 -16.58 20.41 13.06
C LYS A 224 -16.64 19.21 12.10
N LEU A 225 -15.71 18.26 12.26
CA LEU A 225 -15.71 17.02 11.49
C LEU A 225 -16.97 16.19 11.72
N VAL A 226 -17.38 15.97 12.99
CA VAL A 226 -18.60 15.22 13.32
C VAL A 226 -19.84 15.89 12.72
N LYS A 227 -19.99 17.20 12.92
CA LYS A 227 -21.13 17.97 12.39
C LYS A 227 -21.21 17.89 10.88
N SER A 228 -20.09 18.03 10.18
CA SER A 228 -20.04 17.92 8.71
C SER A 228 -20.40 16.50 8.24
N ILE A 229 -19.94 15.45 8.92
CA ILE A 229 -20.34 14.07 8.59
C ILE A 229 -21.85 13.87 8.81
N MET A 230 -22.40 14.29 9.95
CA MET A 230 -23.84 14.19 10.24
C MET A 230 -24.67 14.96 9.20
N MET A 231 -24.24 16.17 8.84
CA MET A 231 -24.90 17.01 7.83
C MET A 231 -24.97 16.33 6.46
N HIS A 232 -23.85 15.76 5.98
CA HIS A 232 -23.78 15.18 4.63
C HIS A 232 -24.32 13.75 4.53
N THR A 233 -24.49 13.06 5.65
CA THR A 233 -25.10 11.73 5.71
C THR A 233 -26.59 11.79 6.06
N GLY A 234 -27.04 12.85 6.72
CA GLY A 234 -28.41 12.96 7.24
C GLY A 234 -28.68 12.05 8.43
N LEU A 235 -27.63 11.44 9.03
CA LEU A 235 -27.77 10.46 10.10
C LEU A 235 -27.43 11.06 11.47
N PRO A 236 -28.13 10.62 12.54
CA PRO A 236 -27.77 10.95 13.91
C PRO A 236 -26.43 10.30 14.31
N LEU A 237 -25.80 10.82 15.37
CA LEU A 237 -24.45 10.42 15.78
C LEU A 237 -24.35 8.91 16.07
N GLU A 238 -25.38 8.35 16.69
CA GLU A 238 -25.46 6.94 17.11
C GLU A 238 -25.41 5.99 15.91
N GLU A 239 -26.02 6.38 14.79
CA GLU A 239 -26.07 5.59 13.57
C GLU A 239 -24.76 5.64 12.77
N LEU A 240 -23.97 6.71 12.92
CA LEU A 240 -22.66 6.83 12.26
C LEU A 240 -21.67 5.72 12.66
N LYS A 241 -21.90 5.04 13.80
CA LYS A 241 -21.04 3.99 14.34
C LYS A 241 -20.89 2.78 13.43
N TYR A 242 -21.95 2.38 12.73
CA TYR A 242 -21.96 1.17 11.90
C TYR A 242 -21.82 1.48 10.41
N GLN A 243 -21.68 2.76 10.06
CA GLN A 243 -21.67 3.21 8.68
C GLN A 243 -20.26 3.27 8.07
N THR A 244 -20.18 2.85 6.82
CA THR A 244 -19.04 3.10 5.94
C THR A 244 -19.39 4.20 4.98
N PHE A 245 -18.62 5.29 4.98
CA PHE A 245 -18.93 6.44 4.14
C PHE A 245 -18.24 6.33 2.79
N ASP A 246 -19.02 6.54 1.72
CA ASP A 246 -18.51 6.63 0.37
C ASP A 246 -17.59 7.85 0.19
N LYS A 247 -16.75 7.76 -0.86
CA LYS A 247 -15.84 8.85 -1.22
C LYS A 247 -16.60 10.17 -1.47
N SER A 248 -17.83 10.11 -2.00
CA SER A 248 -18.68 11.27 -2.25
C SER A 248 -18.94 12.07 -0.98
N VAL A 249 -19.29 11.41 0.13
CA VAL A 249 -19.50 12.04 1.45
C VAL A 249 -18.21 12.71 1.91
N TRP A 250 -17.08 12.01 1.82
CA TRP A 250 -15.78 12.53 2.24
C TRP A 250 -15.31 13.75 1.43
N LEU A 251 -15.68 13.84 0.15
CA LEU A 251 -15.38 15.00 -0.68
C LEU A 251 -16.16 16.25 -0.22
N LYS A 252 -17.45 16.09 0.10
CA LYS A 252 -18.26 17.17 0.68
C LYS A 252 -17.69 17.64 2.04
N VAL A 253 -17.32 16.70 2.90
CA VAL A 253 -16.68 17.00 4.19
C VAL A 253 -15.33 17.72 4.01
N GLN A 254 -14.57 17.37 2.96
CA GLN A 254 -13.32 18.07 2.61
C GLN A 254 -13.56 19.53 2.24
N GLU A 255 -14.64 19.85 1.52
CA GLU A 255 -15.00 21.22 1.16
C GLU A 255 -15.33 22.04 2.41
N ASP A 256 -16.15 21.51 3.32
CA ASP A 256 -16.49 22.19 4.59
C ASP A 256 -15.28 22.44 5.48
N MET A 257 -14.35 21.49 5.52
CA MET A 257 -13.18 21.54 6.39
C MET A 257 -11.98 22.23 5.76
N ASN A 258 -11.96 22.42 4.44
CA ASN A 258 -10.79 22.81 3.66
C ASN A 258 -9.55 21.94 4.01
N GLN A 259 -9.76 20.62 4.08
CA GLN A 259 -8.74 19.64 4.48
C GLN A 259 -8.86 18.37 3.63
N ASN A 260 -7.72 17.75 3.32
CA ASN A 260 -7.70 16.57 2.47
C ASN A 260 -8.56 15.42 3.03
N TYR A 261 -9.51 14.92 2.24
CA TYR A 261 -10.48 13.90 2.64
C TYR A 261 -9.83 12.61 3.17
N ILE A 262 -8.64 12.24 2.67
CA ILE A 262 -7.89 11.06 3.14
C ILE A 262 -7.44 11.27 4.59
N ALA A 263 -7.01 12.48 4.93
CA ALA A 263 -6.60 12.82 6.29
C ALA A 263 -7.80 12.82 7.26
N LEU A 264 -8.95 13.34 6.81
CA LEU A 264 -10.21 13.37 7.56
C LEU A 264 -10.71 11.95 7.84
N SER A 265 -10.87 11.14 6.80
CA SER A 265 -11.30 9.73 6.89
C SER A 265 -10.36 8.91 7.77
N LYS A 266 -9.04 9.10 7.60
CA LYS A 266 -8.05 8.43 8.43
C LYS A 266 -8.18 8.82 9.90
N PHE A 267 -8.35 10.09 10.22
CA PHE A 267 -8.52 10.52 11.62
C PHE A 267 -9.79 9.94 12.23
N TRP A 268 -10.90 9.96 11.48
CA TRP A 268 -12.17 9.36 11.89
C TRP A 268 -11.97 7.90 12.31
N TYR A 269 -11.55 7.04 11.38
CA TYR A 269 -11.47 5.60 11.64
C TYR A 269 -10.30 5.19 12.53
N THR A 270 -9.25 6.00 12.66
CA THR A 270 -8.08 5.64 13.50
C THR A 270 -8.08 6.25 14.89
N TYR A 271 -8.95 7.19 15.22
CA TYR A 271 -9.02 7.79 16.56
C TYR A 271 -10.43 8.21 16.94
N LEU A 272 -11.03 9.17 16.20
CA LEU A 272 -12.23 9.88 16.65
C LEU A 272 -13.44 8.95 16.86
N HIS A 273 -13.63 7.99 15.95
CA HIS A 273 -14.69 6.98 16.07
C HIS A 273 -14.62 6.26 17.42
N VAL A 274 -13.44 5.79 17.81
CA VAL A 274 -13.25 5.07 19.09
C VAL A 274 -13.41 6.03 20.28
N GLN A 275 -13.04 7.29 20.13
CA GLN A 275 -13.27 8.28 21.20
C GLN A 275 -14.75 8.52 21.45
N ILE A 276 -15.59 8.50 20.43
CA ILE A 276 -17.02 8.75 20.55
C ILE A 276 -17.77 7.48 21.00
N PHE A 277 -17.48 6.34 20.37
CA PHE A 277 -18.31 5.14 20.53
C PHE A 277 -17.77 4.11 21.53
N ALA A 278 -16.56 4.28 22.07
CA ALA A 278 -16.09 3.43 23.17
C ALA A 278 -16.62 3.96 24.51
N ASN A 279 -17.34 3.10 25.24
CA ASN A 279 -18.00 3.43 26.50
C ASN A 279 -17.06 3.66 27.70
N TYR A 280 -15.74 3.73 27.49
CA TYR A 280 -14.76 3.92 28.55
C TYR A 280 -13.43 4.49 28.04
N ASP A 281 -12.69 5.15 28.94
CA ASP A 281 -11.33 5.60 28.70
C ASP A 281 -10.39 4.43 28.37
N VAL A 282 -9.85 4.39 27.15
CA VAL A 282 -9.01 3.28 26.70
C VAL A 282 -7.57 3.49 27.13
N LYS A 283 -7.11 2.67 28.09
CA LYS A 283 -5.67 2.54 28.41
C LYS A 283 -4.94 1.88 27.24
N LEU A 284 -4.22 2.67 26.44
CA LEU A 284 -3.59 2.19 25.20
C LEU A 284 -2.63 1.04 25.43
N ASN A 285 -1.93 1.01 26.56
CA ASN A 285 -1.00 -0.06 26.88
C ASN A 285 -1.72 -1.40 27.19
N LYS A 286 -2.84 -1.34 27.93
CA LYS A 286 -3.67 -2.53 28.18
C LYS A 286 -4.27 -3.05 26.88
N LEU A 287 -4.74 -2.16 26.01
CA LEU A 287 -5.25 -2.52 24.69
C LEU A 287 -4.19 -3.25 23.86
N LYS A 288 -2.97 -2.69 23.73
CA LYS A 288 -1.88 -3.33 22.99
C LYS A 288 -1.57 -4.74 23.49
N LYS A 289 -1.47 -4.91 24.81
CA LYS A 289 -1.25 -6.24 25.43
C LYS A 289 -2.35 -7.23 25.07
N LYS A 290 -3.62 -6.80 25.07
CA LYS A 290 -4.75 -7.63 24.65
C LYS A 290 -4.66 -8.00 23.16
N VAL A 291 -4.36 -7.05 22.28
CA VAL A 291 -4.14 -7.32 20.85
C VAL A 291 -3.02 -8.34 20.64
N TYR A 292 -1.88 -8.16 21.29
CA TYR A 292 -0.75 -9.08 21.14
C TYR A 292 -1.05 -10.50 21.66
N ARG A 293 -1.93 -10.64 22.66
CA ARG A 293 -2.40 -11.95 23.12
C ARG A 293 -3.26 -12.63 22.05
N VAL A 294 -4.24 -11.91 21.50
CA VAL A 294 -5.09 -12.41 20.40
C VAL A 294 -4.26 -12.81 19.19
N LEU A 295 -3.25 -12.02 18.82
CA LEU A 295 -2.36 -12.34 17.70
C LEU A 295 -1.47 -13.57 17.98
N ARG A 296 -1.07 -13.80 19.23
CA ARG A 296 -0.27 -14.99 19.61
C ARG A 296 -1.07 -16.28 19.49
N GLU A 297 -2.38 -16.22 19.76
CA GLU A 297 -3.30 -17.35 19.67
C GLU A 297 -3.78 -17.63 18.23
N SER A 298 -3.41 -16.76 17.28
CA SER A 298 -3.84 -16.85 15.87
C SER A 298 -2.82 -17.55 14.97
N HIS A 299 -3.25 -17.98 13.79
CA HIS A 299 -2.39 -18.67 12.80
C HIS A 299 -1.58 -17.74 11.88
N TYR A 300 -1.50 -16.43 12.17
CA TYR A 300 -0.75 -15.49 11.33
C TYR A 300 0.76 -15.71 11.49
N GLN A 301 1.53 -15.71 10.40
CA GLN A 301 2.98 -15.92 10.46
C GLN A 301 3.76 -14.60 10.48
N VAL A 302 3.32 -13.60 9.73
CA VAL A 302 3.94 -12.27 9.68
C VAL A 302 2.92 -11.14 9.82
N TRP A 303 3.41 -9.93 10.11
CA TRP A 303 2.55 -8.77 10.36
C TRP A 303 1.58 -8.44 9.22
N THR A 304 1.98 -8.70 7.98
CA THR A 304 1.16 -8.46 6.78
C THR A 304 -0.01 -9.43 6.64
N ASP A 305 0.04 -10.60 7.28
CA ASP A 305 -1.00 -11.63 7.15
C ASP A 305 -2.22 -11.34 8.04
N ILE A 306 -2.08 -10.42 9.00
CA ILE A 306 -3.09 -10.14 10.02
C ILE A 306 -4.38 -9.59 9.39
N ARG A 307 -5.48 -10.32 9.53
CA ARG A 307 -6.81 -9.85 9.17
C ARG A 307 -7.44 -9.07 10.33
N TRP A 308 -7.28 -7.75 10.31
CA TRP A 308 -7.71 -6.88 11.41
C TRP A 308 -9.21 -6.87 11.68
N LYS A 309 -10.04 -7.21 10.69
CA LYS A 309 -11.49 -7.39 10.88
C LYS A 309 -11.80 -8.61 11.76
N ASP A 310 -11.03 -9.69 11.63
CA ASP A 310 -11.18 -10.87 12.51
C ASP A 310 -10.65 -10.58 13.90
N VAL A 311 -9.51 -9.88 14.00
CA VAL A 311 -8.98 -9.42 15.30
C VAL A 311 -9.99 -8.55 16.05
N LEU A 312 -10.74 -7.70 15.35
CA LEU A 312 -11.74 -6.81 15.95
C LEU A 312 -12.85 -7.58 16.69
N LYS A 313 -13.20 -8.79 16.26
CA LYS A 313 -14.24 -9.64 16.90
C LYS A 313 -13.94 -9.98 18.36
N HIS A 314 -12.68 -9.88 18.79
CA HIS A 314 -12.26 -10.12 20.18
C HIS A 314 -12.31 -8.88 21.10
N PHE A 315 -12.77 -7.74 20.58
CA PHE A 315 -12.83 -6.45 21.29
C PHE A 315 -14.28 -5.99 21.50
N PRO A 316 -14.54 -5.19 22.55
CA PRO A 316 -15.85 -4.59 22.75
C PRO A 316 -16.26 -3.73 21.57
N ASP A 317 -17.55 -3.52 21.48
CA ASP A 317 -18.19 -2.66 20.49
C ASP A 317 -17.70 -1.20 20.58
N GLY A 318 -17.77 -0.48 19.45
CA GLY A 318 -17.25 0.89 19.28
C GLY A 318 -15.77 0.99 18.83
N PHE A 319 -15.03 -0.12 18.85
CA PHE A 319 -13.66 -0.19 18.31
C PHE A 319 -13.67 -0.34 16.79
N THR A 320 -12.60 0.14 16.13
CA THR A 320 -12.38 -0.09 14.70
C THR A 320 -11.12 -0.92 14.47
N HIS A 321 -11.15 -1.74 13.42
CA HIS A 321 -10.00 -2.53 12.99
C HIS A 321 -8.79 -1.63 12.62
N LEU A 322 -9.05 -0.44 12.04
CA LEU A 322 -8.03 0.55 11.71
C LEU A 322 -7.37 1.17 12.95
N PHE A 323 -8.12 1.42 14.03
CA PHE A 323 -7.57 1.87 15.30
C PHE A 323 -6.64 0.82 15.92
N LEU A 324 -7.08 -0.45 15.97
CA LEU A 324 -6.27 -1.55 16.49
C LEU A 324 -4.94 -1.69 15.72
N TYR A 325 -5.00 -1.68 14.39
CA TYR A 325 -3.82 -1.68 13.53
C TYR A 325 -2.91 -0.48 13.81
N LYS A 326 -3.47 0.73 13.86
CA LYS A 326 -2.69 1.98 14.02
C LYS A 326 -1.97 2.03 15.36
N ILE A 327 -2.67 1.72 16.44
CA ILE A 327 -2.08 1.75 17.79
C ILE A 327 -0.98 0.70 17.93
N CYS A 328 -1.17 -0.49 17.39
CA CYS A 328 -0.17 -1.56 17.49
C CYS A 328 1.04 -1.28 16.60
N SER A 329 0.81 -0.95 15.31
CA SER A 329 1.86 -0.68 14.30
C SER A 329 2.89 0.37 14.71
N THR A 330 2.45 1.44 15.39
CA THR A 330 3.35 2.50 15.86
C THR A 330 4.45 2.01 16.81
N THR A 331 4.31 0.84 17.42
CA THR A 331 5.27 0.27 18.38
C THR A 331 6.54 -0.27 17.71
N PHE A 332 6.41 -0.77 16.49
CA PHE A 332 7.49 -1.46 15.76
C PHE A 332 7.68 -0.94 14.33
N VAL A 333 6.96 0.11 13.90
CA VAL A 333 7.18 0.73 12.57
C VAL A 333 8.64 1.17 12.33
N LYS A 334 9.38 1.49 13.41
CA LYS A 334 10.81 1.83 13.35
C LYS A 334 11.74 0.62 13.35
N HIS A 335 11.22 -0.59 13.52
CA HIS A 335 12.03 -1.81 13.49
C HIS A 335 12.27 -2.19 12.03
N PRO A 336 13.53 -2.42 11.60
CA PRO A 336 13.85 -2.86 10.26
C PRO A 336 13.06 -4.13 9.90
N ASN A 337 12.49 -4.17 8.70
CA ASN A 337 11.79 -5.35 8.17
C ASN A 337 10.67 -5.91 9.06
N TYR A 338 10.04 -5.08 9.91
CA TYR A 338 8.98 -5.54 10.84
C TYR A 338 7.80 -6.24 10.14
N LEU A 339 7.59 -5.95 8.85
CA LEU A 339 6.57 -6.57 8.01
C LEU A 339 6.89 -8.02 7.63
N LYS A 340 8.16 -8.41 7.66
CA LYS A 340 8.66 -9.69 7.12
C LYS A 340 9.15 -10.67 8.17
N ILE A 341 9.43 -10.20 9.40
CA ILE A 341 9.88 -11.06 10.49
C ILE A 341 8.68 -11.79 11.14
N PRO A 342 8.92 -12.98 11.75
CA PRO A 342 7.88 -13.75 12.41
C PRO A 342 7.07 -12.94 13.43
N ILE A 343 5.76 -13.16 13.48
CA ILE A 343 4.84 -12.39 14.31
C ILE A 343 5.16 -12.55 15.81
N GLU A 344 5.68 -13.70 16.22
CA GLU A 344 6.08 -14.01 17.59
C GLU A 344 7.18 -13.05 18.05
N LYS A 345 8.18 -12.83 17.19
CA LYS A 345 9.27 -11.87 17.45
C LYS A 345 8.73 -10.44 17.55
N ILE A 346 7.80 -10.06 16.68
CA ILE A 346 7.14 -8.74 16.74
C ILE A 346 6.36 -8.57 18.04
N ILE A 347 5.61 -9.59 18.46
CA ILE A 347 4.83 -9.61 19.69
C ILE A 347 5.75 -9.47 20.90
N GLU A 348 6.87 -10.20 20.96
CA GLU A 348 7.85 -10.07 22.04
C GLU A 348 8.43 -8.66 22.14
N ILE A 349 8.82 -8.07 21.01
CA ILE A 349 9.30 -6.68 20.94
C ILE A 349 8.21 -5.73 21.43
N GLY A 350 6.97 -5.94 20.98
CA GLY A 350 5.80 -5.15 21.37
C GLY A 350 5.53 -5.21 22.87
N LEU A 351 5.58 -6.40 23.47
CA LEU A 351 5.38 -6.64 24.90
C LEU A 351 6.51 -6.05 25.74
N LYS A 352 7.77 -6.15 25.29
CA LYS A 352 8.93 -5.52 25.95
C LYS A 352 8.76 -3.99 25.95
N LYS A 353 8.42 -3.38 24.81
CA LYS A 353 8.18 -1.92 24.72
C LYS A 353 6.97 -1.48 25.53
N ALA A 354 5.91 -2.30 25.59
CA ALA A 354 4.73 -2.05 26.40
C ALA A 354 5.05 -1.99 27.91
N LYS A 355 6.14 -2.60 28.39
CA LYS A 355 6.56 -2.49 29.79
C LYS A 355 7.29 -1.18 30.13
N MET A 356 7.75 -0.41 29.13
CA MET A 356 8.49 0.84 29.37
C MET A 356 7.57 1.94 29.96
N ILE A 357 8.06 2.63 30.99
CA ILE A 357 7.34 3.64 31.78
C ILE A 357 6.68 4.72 30.91
N ARG A 358 7.37 5.20 29.87
CA ARG A 358 6.86 6.23 28.93
C ARG A 358 5.55 5.87 28.21
N PHE A 359 5.16 4.60 28.19
CA PHE A 359 3.92 4.13 27.56
C PHE A 359 2.83 3.73 28.56
N ASN A 360 3.12 3.66 29.86
CA ASN A 360 2.20 3.10 30.86
C ASN A 360 0.94 3.95 31.10
N ASN A 361 0.98 5.26 30.83
CA ASN A 361 -0.08 6.18 31.25
C ASN A 361 -0.88 6.82 30.11
N ARG A 362 -0.61 6.48 28.84
CA ARG A 362 -1.38 7.07 27.72
C ARG A 362 -2.80 6.49 27.68
N ARG A 363 -3.78 7.38 27.79
CA ARG A 363 -5.21 7.06 27.67
C ARG A 363 -5.80 7.79 26.47
N LEU A 364 -6.61 7.07 25.71
CA LEU A 364 -7.54 7.70 24.77
C LEU A 364 -8.79 8.06 25.57
N LYS A 365 -9.11 9.35 25.61
CA LYS A 365 -10.27 9.87 26.36
C LYS A 365 -11.55 9.73 25.55
N THR A 366 -12.62 9.29 26.21
CA THR A 366 -13.95 9.28 25.62
C THR A 366 -14.45 10.71 25.41
N LEU A 367 -15.11 10.94 24.27
CA LEU A 367 -15.78 12.19 23.93
C LEU A 367 -17.28 11.92 23.85
N LYS A 368 -18.10 12.90 24.25
CA LYS A 368 -19.54 12.91 24.02
C LYS A 368 -19.93 14.20 23.33
N LEU A 369 -20.98 14.16 22.51
CA LEU A 369 -21.59 15.36 21.98
C LEU A 369 -22.46 15.95 23.09
N GLY A 370 -22.14 17.16 23.54
CA GLY A 370 -22.94 17.91 24.51
C GLY A 370 -24.19 18.49 23.87
N ASP A 371 -25.07 19.04 24.70
CA ASP A 371 -26.36 19.61 24.26
C ASP A 371 -26.18 20.87 23.39
N ASP A 372 -25.04 21.54 23.52
CA ASP A 372 -24.61 22.65 22.66
C ASP A 372 -24.08 22.19 21.28
N GLY A 373 -24.11 20.88 21.05
CA GLY A 373 -23.60 20.21 19.87
C GLY A 373 -22.08 20.18 19.79
N ASN A 374 -21.34 20.50 20.85
CA ASN A 374 -19.88 20.41 20.85
C ASN A 374 -19.38 19.11 21.47
N LEU A 375 -18.27 18.58 20.97
CA LEU A 375 -17.63 17.42 21.61
C LEU A 375 -16.97 17.85 22.92
N GLU A 376 -17.24 17.10 23.98
CA GLU A 376 -16.67 17.31 25.30
C GLU A 376 -16.00 16.03 25.83
N ARG A 377 -15.02 16.18 26.71
CA ARG A 377 -14.35 15.04 27.34
C ARG A 377 -15.20 14.50 28.48
N VAL A 378 -15.45 13.21 28.47
CA VAL A 378 -16.12 12.54 29.60
C VAL A 378 -15.16 12.41 30.79
N SER A 379 -15.52 12.99 31.93
CA SER A 379 -14.88 12.72 33.21
C SER A 379 -15.50 11.49 33.87
N TYR A 380 -14.86 10.34 33.71
CA TYR A 380 -15.13 9.22 34.61
C TYR A 380 -14.52 9.55 35.97
N HIS A 381 -15.29 10.20 36.85
CA HIS A 381 -14.89 10.32 38.25
C HIS A 381 -14.66 8.92 38.79
N LEU A 382 -13.45 8.66 39.28
CA LEU A 382 -13.15 7.46 40.06
C LEU A 382 -13.99 7.56 41.32
N THR A 383 -15.19 6.98 41.31
CA THR A 383 -15.85 6.58 42.55
C THR A 383 -14.92 5.58 43.23
N LYS A 384 -14.03 6.09 44.09
CA LYS A 384 -13.49 5.31 45.19
C LYS A 384 -14.70 4.95 46.05
N LYS A 385 -15.33 3.80 45.77
CA LYS A 385 -16.04 3.10 46.83
C LYS A 385 -14.98 2.66 47.84
N LYS A 386 -14.82 3.47 48.88
CA LYS A 386 -14.51 2.95 50.19
C LYS A 386 -15.80 2.28 50.65
N GLU A 387 -15.78 0.96 50.72
CA GLU A 387 -16.44 0.16 51.75
C GLU A 387 -15.47 -0.99 52.05
#